data_AF-F1YHD0-F1
#
_entry.id   AF-F1YHD0-F1
#
_cell.length_a   1.000
_cell.length_b   1.000
_cell.length_c   1.000
_cell.angle_alpha   90.00
_cell.angle_beta   90.00
_cell.angle_gamma   90.00
#
_symmetry.space_group_name_H-M   'P 1'
#
loop_
_entity.id
_entity.type
_entity.pdbx_description
1 polymer ?
#
loop_
_entity_poly.entity_id
_entity_poly.type
_entity_poly.pdbx_seq_one_letter_code
_entity_poly.pdbx_strand_id
1 'polypeptide(L)'
;MSVAGVVAVLAAAPGTAGAAGKGTALSAHDNGDCTVTITLTNYTNTTYYQPDWWFDQEGPPPANGSDPADFVSPWREVPSTGTNWPFARWIGDPPLHSEVADGVAKWPGSPYNSSAQPDGYESSATIDPREAENPAPPAVADDGSYTIWFRINNGPQTADRVPPASVKVTGCESSGGSSDGSSGGSSGSTGGSLDFGSLDFGSIFKPFS
;
A
#
# COMPACT_ATOMS: atom_id res chain seq x y z
N MET A 1 -32.18 10.84 57.43
CA MET A 1 -32.12 9.65 56.55
C MET A 1 -32.84 9.98 55.25
N SER A 2 -32.40 9.32 54.18
CA SER A 2 -32.89 9.37 52.79
C SER A 2 -32.27 10.45 51.90
N VAL A 3 -31.14 10.05 51.28
CA VAL A 3 -30.56 10.68 50.08
C VAL A 3 -31.31 10.11 48.88
N ALA A 4 -31.95 10.97 48.08
CA ALA A 4 -32.55 10.58 46.81
C ALA A 4 -31.56 10.92 45.68
N GLY A 5 -30.82 9.91 45.22
CA GLY A 5 -29.94 10.01 44.06
C GLY A 5 -30.76 9.97 42.76
N VAL A 6 -30.62 11.00 41.93
CA VAL A 6 -31.14 11.01 40.57
C VAL A 6 -30.14 10.25 39.69
N VAL A 7 -30.52 9.04 39.26
CA VAL A 7 -29.81 8.29 38.23
C VAL A 7 -30.12 8.92 36.88
N ALA A 8 -29.17 9.67 36.32
CA ALA A 8 -29.23 10.11 34.94
C ALA A 8 -28.95 8.90 34.02
N VAL A 9 -29.99 8.35 33.42
CA VAL A 9 -29.85 7.36 32.34
C VAL A 9 -29.31 8.11 31.12
N LEU A 10 -28.05 7.85 30.74
CA LEU A 10 -27.55 8.23 29.43
C LEU A 10 -28.35 7.46 28.37
N ALA A 11 -29.25 8.15 27.68
CA ALA A 11 -29.79 7.68 26.42
C ALA A 11 -28.65 7.73 25.39
N ALA A 12 -28.09 6.57 25.05
CA ALA A 12 -27.26 6.43 23.86
C ALA A 12 -28.13 6.80 22.65
N ALA A 13 -27.82 7.93 22.01
CA ALA A 13 -28.46 8.29 20.77
C ALA A 13 -28.20 7.19 19.73
N PRO A 14 -29.20 6.77 18.94
CA PRO A 14 -28.96 5.88 17.83
C PRO A 14 -27.95 6.54 16.90
N GLY A 15 -26.85 5.84 16.64
CA GLY A 15 -25.84 6.27 15.68
C GLY A 15 -26.52 6.64 14.37
N THR A 16 -26.08 7.74 13.77
CA THR A 16 -26.45 8.12 12.41
C THR A 16 -26.21 6.93 11.50
N ALA A 17 -27.29 6.27 11.06
CA ALA A 17 -27.21 5.28 10.01
C ALA A 17 -26.57 5.96 8.78
N GLY A 18 -25.35 5.55 8.44
CA GLY A 18 -24.71 5.97 7.21
C GLY A 18 -25.61 5.60 6.03
N ALA A 19 -25.58 6.39 4.96
CA ALA A 19 -26.24 6.00 3.73
C ALA A 19 -25.70 4.62 3.30
N ALA A 20 -26.60 3.66 3.06
CA ALA A 20 -26.21 2.33 2.57
C ALA A 20 -25.35 2.47 1.31
N GLY A 21 -24.15 1.93 1.34
CA GLY A 21 -23.24 2.02 0.20
C GLY A 21 -23.70 1.17 -0.98
N LYS A 22 -23.13 1.43 -2.15
CA LYS A 22 -23.35 0.68 -3.39
C LYS A 22 -22.03 0.39 -4.10
N GLY A 23 -22.00 -0.69 -4.86
CA GLY A 23 -20.85 -1.09 -5.66
C GLY A 23 -19.67 -1.50 -4.80
N THR A 24 -18.50 -0.96 -5.11
CA THR A 24 -17.30 -1.13 -4.29
C THR A 24 -16.66 0.22 -3.98
N ALA A 25 -15.86 0.25 -2.92
CA ALA A 25 -15.03 1.39 -2.55
C ALA A 25 -13.62 0.90 -2.21
N LEU A 26 -12.63 1.77 -2.42
CA LEU A 26 -11.26 1.58 -1.95
C LEU A 26 -10.84 2.75 -1.06
N SER A 27 -10.09 2.44 -0.03
CA SER A 27 -9.35 3.42 0.77
C SER A 27 -7.92 2.94 0.98
N ALA A 28 -7.02 3.88 1.22
CA ALA A 28 -5.62 3.61 1.48
C ALA A 28 -5.17 4.33 2.76
N HIS A 29 -4.36 3.67 3.57
CA HIS A 29 -3.78 4.19 4.79
C HIS A 29 -2.26 4.02 4.75
N ASP A 30 -1.52 5.13 4.73
CA ASP A 30 -0.08 5.14 4.93
C ASP A 30 0.24 4.80 6.38
N ASN A 31 1.05 3.77 6.60
CA ASN A 31 1.44 3.31 7.93
C ASN A 31 2.72 4.01 8.44
N GLY A 32 3.45 4.72 7.58
CA GLY A 32 4.64 5.49 7.95
C GLY A 32 5.95 4.70 8.05
N ASP A 33 5.96 3.42 7.70
CA ASP A 33 7.11 2.50 7.72
C ASP A 33 7.43 1.93 6.32
N CYS A 34 7.08 2.70 5.28
CA CYS A 34 7.02 2.32 3.89
C CYS A 34 6.01 1.20 3.59
N THR A 35 4.99 1.03 4.43
CA THR A 35 3.87 0.16 4.10
C THR A 35 2.57 0.96 3.97
N VAL A 36 1.66 0.44 3.15
CA VAL A 36 0.34 1.02 2.96
C VAL A 36 -0.70 -0.09 3.01
N THR A 37 -1.74 0.13 3.81
CA THR A 37 -2.88 -0.76 3.89
C THR A 37 -3.98 -0.26 2.97
N ILE A 38 -4.41 -1.11 2.04
CA ILE A 38 -5.52 -0.83 1.14
C ILE A 38 -6.73 -1.64 1.60
N THR A 39 -7.85 -0.97 1.81
CA THR A 39 -9.12 -1.60 2.21
C THR A 39 -10.11 -1.51 1.06
N LEU A 40 -10.67 -2.66 0.70
CA LEU A 40 -11.78 -2.82 -0.22
C LEU A 40 -13.06 -3.01 0.59
N THR A 41 -14.01 -2.10 0.43
CA THR A 41 -15.37 -2.25 0.95
C THR A 41 -16.30 -2.68 -0.19
N ASN A 42 -16.85 -3.89 -0.09
CA ASN A 42 -17.76 -4.43 -1.08
C ASN A 42 -19.21 -4.24 -0.61
N TYR A 43 -20.08 -3.64 -1.41
CA TYR A 43 -21.53 -3.58 -1.14
C TYR A 43 -22.32 -4.54 -2.03
N THR A 44 -21.62 -5.21 -2.97
CA THR A 44 -22.21 -6.13 -3.94
C THR A 44 -22.36 -7.56 -3.38
N ASN A 45 -22.92 -8.48 -4.16
CA ASN A 45 -22.93 -9.91 -3.84
C ASN A 45 -21.88 -10.74 -4.61
N THR A 46 -20.79 -10.13 -5.06
CA THR A 46 -19.74 -10.84 -5.80
C THR A 46 -18.37 -10.74 -5.11
N THR A 47 -17.53 -11.75 -5.34
CA THR A 47 -16.14 -11.79 -4.88
C THR A 47 -15.11 -11.49 -5.98
N TYR A 48 -15.55 -11.04 -7.16
CA TYR A 48 -14.69 -10.89 -8.35
C TYR A 48 -14.13 -9.47 -8.59
N TYR A 49 -14.32 -8.52 -7.67
CA TYR A 49 -13.61 -7.24 -7.77
C TYR A 49 -12.21 -7.39 -7.19
N GLN A 50 -11.21 -7.01 -7.97
CA GLN A 50 -9.81 -7.10 -7.57
C GLN A 50 -9.14 -5.75 -7.79
N PRO A 51 -8.56 -5.15 -6.73
CA PRO A 51 -7.86 -3.90 -6.85
C PRO A 51 -6.41 -4.10 -7.32
N ASP A 52 -5.93 -3.13 -8.08
CA ASP A 52 -4.55 -3.07 -8.57
C ASP A 52 -3.90 -1.73 -8.22
N TRP A 53 -2.57 -1.69 -8.23
CA TRP A 53 -1.78 -0.51 -7.86
C TRP A 53 -0.50 -0.34 -8.70
N TRP A 54 -0.02 0.90 -8.87
CA TRP A 54 1.22 1.21 -9.61
C TRP A 54 1.91 2.44 -9.02
N PHE A 55 3.18 2.64 -9.33
CA PHE A 55 3.91 3.85 -8.92
C PHE A 55 3.50 5.06 -9.77
N ASP A 56 3.54 6.26 -9.20
CA ASP A 56 3.26 7.51 -9.92
C ASP A 56 4.14 7.68 -11.17
N GLN A 57 5.40 7.26 -11.10
CA GLN A 57 6.36 7.28 -12.20
C GLN A 57 6.03 6.29 -13.32
N GLU A 58 5.21 5.26 -13.04
CA GLU A 58 4.75 4.28 -14.02
C GLU A 58 3.54 4.79 -14.83
N GLY A 59 3.09 6.02 -14.54
CA GLY A 59 2.47 6.91 -15.51
C GLY A 59 1.08 7.43 -15.14
N PRO A 60 0.65 8.53 -15.79
CA PRO A 60 -0.76 8.79 -16.02
C PRO A 60 -1.26 7.96 -17.22
N PRO A 61 -2.59 7.72 -17.34
CA PRO A 61 -3.15 6.95 -18.46
C PRO A 61 -2.79 7.62 -19.79
N PRO A 62 -2.66 6.90 -20.91
CA PRO A 62 -3.25 7.48 -22.10
C PRO A 62 -4.75 7.59 -21.88
N ALA A 63 -5.25 8.82 -22.00
CA ALA A 63 -6.63 9.02 -22.42
C ALA A 63 -6.90 8.08 -23.60
N ASN A 64 -8.08 7.45 -23.63
CA ASN A 64 -8.55 6.69 -24.80
C ASN A 64 -8.14 7.42 -26.09
N GLY A 65 -7.14 6.89 -26.83
CA GLY A 65 -6.68 7.49 -28.09
C GLY A 65 -5.16 7.63 -28.34
N SER A 66 -4.27 7.32 -27.40
CA SER A 66 -2.81 7.32 -27.68
C SER A 66 -2.34 6.01 -28.33
N ASP A 67 -1.31 6.07 -29.18
CA ASP A 67 -0.70 4.92 -29.86
C ASP A 67 0.11 4.06 -28.87
N PRO A 68 -0.16 2.74 -28.76
CA PRO A 68 0.65 1.77 -28.02
C PRO A 68 2.17 1.85 -28.23
N ALA A 69 2.64 2.31 -29.39
CA ALA A 69 4.05 2.40 -29.72
C ALA A 69 4.79 3.55 -29.00
N ASP A 70 4.06 4.53 -28.44
CA ASP A 70 4.65 5.70 -27.77
C ASP A 70 5.02 5.42 -26.30
N PHE A 71 4.71 4.23 -25.79
CA PHE A 71 4.94 3.84 -24.41
C PHE A 71 6.30 3.15 -24.23
N VAL A 72 7.20 3.78 -23.47
CA VAL A 72 8.46 3.15 -23.04
C VAL A 72 8.17 2.24 -21.86
N SER A 73 8.69 1.01 -21.89
CA SER A 73 8.70 0.06 -20.76
C SER A 73 8.71 0.77 -19.40
N PRO A 74 7.78 0.46 -18.49
CA PRO A 74 7.29 -0.89 -18.31
C PRO A 74 5.74 -0.92 -18.55
N TRP A 75 5.29 -1.69 -19.55
CA TRP A 75 3.85 -1.93 -19.83
C TRP A 75 3.58 -3.42 -19.98
N ARG A 76 2.36 -3.86 -19.67
CA ARG A 76 1.89 -5.21 -20.01
C ARG A 76 0.71 -5.17 -20.98
N GLU A 77 0.75 -6.02 -21.99
CA GLU A 77 -0.43 -6.39 -22.76
C GLU A 77 -1.17 -7.50 -22.00
N VAL A 78 -2.48 -7.36 -21.78
CA VAL A 78 -3.31 -8.43 -21.19
C VAL A 78 -3.70 -9.40 -22.31
N PRO A 79 -3.18 -10.65 -22.34
CA PRO A 79 -3.34 -11.54 -23.51
C PRO A 79 -4.78 -11.95 -23.79
N SER A 80 -5.66 -11.90 -22.78
CA SER A 80 -7.08 -12.24 -22.92
C SER A 80 -7.94 -11.11 -23.50
N THR A 81 -7.46 -9.87 -23.50
CA THR A 81 -8.25 -8.70 -23.92
C THR A 81 -7.53 -7.77 -24.92
N GLY A 82 -6.23 -7.99 -25.19
CA GLY A 82 -5.42 -7.15 -26.09
C GLY A 82 -5.26 -5.70 -25.62
N THR A 83 -5.50 -5.44 -24.34
CA THR A 83 -5.43 -4.09 -23.75
C THR A 83 -4.02 -3.85 -23.23
N ASN A 84 -3.43 -2.68 -23.50
CA ASN A 84 -2.15 -2.25 -22.93
C ASN A 84 -2.39 -1.50 -21.62
N TRP A 85 -1.77 -1.98 -20.54
CA TRP A 85 -1.93 -1.45 -19.18
C TRP A 85 -0.60 -0.89 -18.67
N PRO A 86 -0.62 0.19 -17.88
CA PRO A 86 0.51 0.48 -16.98
C PRO A 86 0.74 -0.75 -16.08
N PHE A 87 1.97 -1.02 -15.61
CA PHE A 87 2.24 -2.16 -14.72
C PHE A 87 1.51 -2.03 -13.38
N ALA A 88 0.24 -2.41 -13.35
CA ALA A 88 -0.57 -2.38 -12.16
C ALA A 88 -0.44 -3.71 -11.39
N ARG A 89 0.31 -3.76 -10.31
CA ARG A 89 0.47 -4.95 -9.49
C ARG A 89 -0.83 -5.26 -8.75
N TRP A 90 -1.10 -6.53 -8.48
CA TRP A 90 -2.17 -6.87 -7.56
C TRP A 90 -1.82 -6.37 -6.15
N ILE A 91 -2.85 -5.99 -5.39
CA ILE A 91 -2.67 -5.58 -4.00
C ILE A 91 -2.60 -6.84 -3.14
N GLY A 92 -1.47 -7.09 -2.49
CA GLY A 92 -1.25 -8.25 -1.63
C GLY A 92 -0.87 -9.55 -2.37
N ASP A 93 -0.30 -10.49 -1.62
CA ASP A 93 -0.06 -11.88 -2.04
C ASP A 93 -0.59 -12.82 -0.93
N PRO A 94 -1.69 -13.57 -1.15
CA PRO A 94 -2.47 -13.63 -2.39
C PRO A 94 -3.16 -12.30 -2.73
N PRO A 95 -3.51 -12.07 -4.02
CA PRO A 95 -4.23 -10.88 -4.44
C PRO A 95 -5.51 -10.63 -3.65
N LEU A 96 -5.63 -9.41 -3.09
CA LEU A 96 -6.84 -8.90 -2.49
C LEU A 96 -8.00 -9.01 -3.48
N HIS A 97 -9.16 -9.42 -2.99
CA HIS A 97 -10.39 -9.40 -3.75
C HIS A 97 -11.55 -9.03 -2.83
N SER A 98 -12.65 -8.61 -3.43
CA SER A 98 -13.90 -8.40 -2.72
C SER A 98 -14.36 -9.68 -2.04
N GLU A 99 -14.91 -9.54 -0.85
CA GLU A 99 -15.55 -10.62 -0.10
C GLU A 99 -17.01 -10.29 0.18
N VAL A 100 -17.76 -11.32 0.55
CA VAL A 100 -19.21 -11.24 0.76
C VAL A 100 -19.55 -11.81 2.12
N ALA A 101 -20.33 -11.08 2.90
CA ALA A 101 -20.74 -11.47 4.24
C ALA A 101 -21.49 -12.82 4.27
N ASP A 102 -21.41 -13.51 5.39
CA ASP A 102 -22.19 -14.73 5.61
C ASP A 102 -23.69 -14.48 5.43
N GLY A 103 -24.36 -15.38 4.72
CA GLY A 103 -25.79 -15.29 4.43
C GLY A 103 -26.18 -14.43 3.23
N VAL A 104 -25.24 -13.69 2.61
CA VAL A 104 -25.51 -12.95 1.37
C VAL A 104 -25.42 -13.90 0.15
N ALA A 105 -26.48 -13.91 -0.66
CA ALA A 105 -26.58 -14.80 -1.82
C ALA A 105 -25.59 -14.39 -2.94
N LYS A 106 -24.58 -15.23 -3.20
CA LYS A 106 -23.44 -14.92 -4.07
C LYS A 106 -23.75 -14.98 -5.57
N TRP A 107 -23.11 -14.11 -6.35
CA TRP A 107 -23.01 -14.19 -7.80
C TRP A 107 -21.65 -14.79 -8.22
N PRO A 108 -21.62 -15.70 -9.22
CA PRO A 108 -22.74 -16.29 -9.95
C PRO A 108 -23.51 -17.32 -9.11
N GLY A 109 -24.78 -17.54 -9.43
CA GLY A 109 -25.70 -18.43 -8.70
C GLY A 109 -26.95 -17.71 -8.16
N SER A 110 -26.89 -16.39 -8.03
CA SER A 110 -28.01 -15.49 -7.77
C SER A 110 -27.92 -14.27 -8.69
N PRO A 111 -29.01 -13.50 -8.90
CA PRO A 111 -28.94 -12.23 -9.64
C PRO A 111 -27.89 -11.30 -9.04
N TYR A 112 -27.14 -10.60 -9.91
CA TYR A 112 -26.19 -9.59 -9.46
C TYR A 112 -26.93 -8.45 -8.73
N ASN A 113 -26.41 -8.03 -7.59
CA ASN A 113 -26.95 -6.92 -6.81
C ASN A 113 -25.79 -6.07 -6.26
N SER A 114 -25.73 -4.80 -6.65
CA SER A 114 -24.68 -3.85 -6.22
C SER A 114 -24.90 -3.29 -4.82
N SER A 115 -26.00 -3.66 -4.16
CA SER A 115 -26.38 -3.21 -2.81
C SER A 115 -26.87 -4.40 -1.96
N ALA A 116 -26.21 -5.54 -2.10
CA ALA A 116 -26.58 -6.77 -1.41
C ALA A 116 -26.19 -6.76 0.08
N GLN A 117 -25.19 -5.97 0.44
CA GLN A 117 -24.71 -5.81 1.81
C GLN A 117 -24.53 -4.32 2.13
N PRO A 118 -25.58 -3.65 2.68
CA PRO A 118 -25.63 -2.18 2.77
C PRO A 118 -24.58 -1.57 3.71
N ASP A 119 -24.14 -2.33 4.72
CA ASP A 119 -23.08 -1.92 5.65
C ASP A 119 -21.67 -2.09 5.04
N GLY A 120 -21.58 -2.78 3.90
CA GLY A 120 -20.32 -3.16 3.28
C GLY A 120 -19.67 -4.37 3.96
N TYR A 121 -18.87 -5.11 3.20
CA TYR A 121 -17.95 -6.10 3.75
C TYR A 121 -16.53 -5.68 3.40
N GLU A 122 -15.68 -5.56 4.42
CA GLU A 122 -14.33 -5.06 4.26
C GLU A 122 -13.32 -6.20 4.10
N SER A 123 -12.34 -5.99 3.25
CA SER A 123 -11.18 -6.84 3.10
C SER A 123 -9.97 -5.96 2.84
N SER A 124 -8.84 -6.25 3.46
CA SER A 124 -7.67 -5.39 3.41
C SER A 124 -6.41 -6.20 3.16
N ALA A 125 -5.45 -5.57 2.49
CA ALA A 125 -4.10 -6.08 2.37
C ALA A 125 -3.10 -4.93 2.55
N THR A 126 -1.97 -5.25 3.17
CA THR A 126 -0.84 -4.33 3.30
C THR A 126 0.20 -4.68 2.25
N ILE A 127 0.75 -3.67 1.60
CA ILE A 127 1.87 -3.80 0.67
C ILE A 127 3.05 -2.96 1.14
N ASP A 128 4.25 -3.42 0.84
CA ASP A 128 5.49 -2.63 0.91
C ASP A 128 5.92 -2.31 -0.52
N PRO A 129 5.88 -1.03 -0.97
CA PRO A 129 6.30 -0.69 -2.31
C PRO A 129 7.77 -1.02 -2.59
N ARG A 130 8.65 -1.12 -1.59
CA ARG A 130 10.06 -1.51 -1.80
C ARG A 130 10.21 -2.95 -2.29
N GLU A 131 9.25 -3.81 -1.95
CA GLU A 131 9.22 -5.22 -2.34
C GLU A 131 8.56 -5.46 -3.70
N ALA A 132 8.19 -4.38 -4.41
CA ALA A 132 7.58 -4.48 -5.72
C ALA A 132 8.50 -5.20 -6.72
N GLU A 133 7.97 -6.22 -7.39
CA GLU A 133 8.66 -6.90 -8.49
C GLU A 133 7.91 -6.68 -9.81
N ASN A 134 8.64 -6.88 -10.91
CA ASN A 134 8.10 -6.90 -12.28
C ASN A 134 7.20 -5.71 -12.64
N PRO A 135 7.75 -4.47 -12.69
CA PRO A 135 9.16 -4.12 -12.51
C PRO A 135 9.54 -3.85 -11.05
N ALA A 136 10.85 -3.81 -10.78
CA ALA A 136 11.40 -3.34 -9.50
C ALA A 136 10.92 -1.92 -9.17
N PRO A 137 10.87 -1.51 -7.89
CA PRO A 137 10.44 -0.17 -7.52
C PRO A 137 11.34 0.90 -8.15
N PRO A 138 10.81 2.10 -8.47
CA PRO A 138 11.62 3.23 -8.84
C PRO A 138 12.48 3.70 -7.65
N ALA A 139 13.40 4.63 -7.92
CA ALA A 139 14.10 5.33 -6.84
C ALA A 139 13.07 6.05 -5.95
N VAL A 140 13.29 5.96 -4.63
CA VAL A 140 12.51 6.69 -3.62
C VAL A 140 12.68 8.19 -3.88
N ALA A 141 11.62 8.98 -3.66
CA ALA A 141 11.73 10.44 -3.73
C ALA A 141 12.65 10.98 -2.62
N ASP A 142 13.18 12.20 -2.81
CA ASP A 142 14.12 12.84 -1.87
C ASP A 142 13.55 13.01 -0.45
N ASP A 143 12.24 12.98 -0.30
CA ASP A 143 11.53 13.08 0.99
C ASP A 143 11.26 11.71 1.65
N GLY A 144 11.89 10.65 1.16
CA GLY A 144 11.76 9.31 1.72
C GLY A 144 10.38 8.70 1.50
N SER A 145 9.71 9.01 0.39
CA SER A 145 8.36 8.51 0.10
C SER A 145 8.21 7.93 -1.31
N TYR A 146 7.19 7.09 -1.46
CA TYR A 146 6.62 6.72 -2.75
C TYR A 146 5.24 7.35 -2.89
N THR A 147 4.86 7.75 -4.10
CA THR A 147 3.46 7.98 -4.44
C THR A 147 2.99 6.80 -5.27
N ILE A 148 1.92 6.15 -4.82
CA ILE A 148 1.30 5.05 -5.56
C ILE A 148 -0.13 5.42 -5.92
N TRP A 149 -0.60 4.84 -7.02
CA TRP A 149 -1.97 4.87 -7.47
C TRP A 149 -2.62 3.51 -7.27
N PHE A 150 -3.92 3.50 -7.01
CA PHE A 150 -4.70 2.28 -6.84
C PHE A 150 -6.12 2.47 -7.39
N ARG A 151 -6.75 1.37 -7.80
CA ARG A 151 -8.12 1.36 -8.34
C ARG A 151 -8.74 -0.04 -8.27
N ILE A 152 -9.99 -0.15 -8.70
CA ILE A 152 -10.58 -1.44 -9.11
C ILE A 152 -10.95 -1.32 -10.59
N ASN A 153 -10.16 -1.90 -11.48
CA ASN A 153 -10.54 -2.00 -12.90
C ASN A 153 -10.96 -3.42 -13.31
N ASN A 154 -10.69 -4.42 -12.47
CA ASN A 154 -11.14 -5.79 -12.69
C ASN A 154 -12.41 -6.08 -11.87
N GLY A 155 -13.43 -6.61 -12.53
CA GLY A 155 -14.70 -7.00 -11.90
C GLY A 155 -15.88 -7.04 -12.86
N PRO A 156 -17.01 -7.66 -12.47
CA PRO A 156 -18.08 -8.04 -13.39
C PRO A 156 -18.91 -6.87 -13.90
N GLN A 157 -19.15 -5.83 -13.08
CA GLN A 157 -19.88 -4.63 -13.51
C GLN A 157 -18.96 -3.41 -13.48
N THR A 158 -18.85 -2.73 -14.62
CA THR A 158 -18.04 -1.51 -14.77
C THR A 158 -18.53 -0.35 -13.90
N ALA A 159 -19.84 -0.27 -13.62
CA ALA A 159 -20.42 0.80 -12.81
C ALA A 159 -20.00 0.74 -11.34
N ASP A 160 -19.61 -0.44 -10.86
CA ASP A 160 -19.25 -0.70 -9.47
C ASP A 160 -17.73 -0.81 -9.28
N ARG A 161 -16.95 -0.47 -10.32
CA ARG A 161 -15.49 -0.33 -10.30
C ARG A 161 -15.11 1.02 -9.71
N VAL A 162 -13.90 1.10 -9.13
CA VAL A 162 -13.39 2.30 -8.48
C VAL A 162 -12.37 2.97 -9.40
N PRO A 163 -12.54 4.26 -9.75
CA PRO A 163 -11.55 4.97 -10.55
C PRO A 163 -10.21 5.12 -9.80
N PRO A 164 -9.11 5.43 -10.51
CA PRO A 164 -7.82 5.69 -9.89
C PRO A 164 -7.86 6.75 -8.79
N ALA A 165 -7.23 6.45 -7.67
CA ALA A 165 -6.88 7.37 -6.59
C ALA A 165 -5.40 7.16 -6.22
N SER A 166 -4.80 8.11 -5.52
CA SER A 166 -3.40 8.02 -5.10
C SER A 166 -3.23 8.19 -3.60
N VAL A 167 -2.11 7.68 -3.09
CA VAL A 167 -1.67 7.81 -1.72
C VAL A 167 -0.15 7.98 -1.70
N LYS A 168 0.32 8.85 -0.81
CA LYS A 168 1.74 9.01 -0.52
C LYS A 168 2.10 8.09 0.64
N VAL A 169 3.04 7.18 0.41
CA VAL A 169 3.56 6.19 1.37
C VAL A 169 4.88 6.71 1.92
N THR A 170 4.95 6.96 3.22
CA THR A 170 6.11 7.59 3.86
C THR A 170 6.98 6.57 4.60
N GLY A 171 8.21 6.96 4.99
CA GLY A 171 9.13 6.07 5.71
C GLY A 171 9.93 5.11 4.81
N CYS A 172 10.07 5.44 3.52
CA CYS A 172 10.69 4.63 2.49
C CYS A 172 12.19 4.87 2.29
N GLU A 173 12.84 5.64 3.16
CA GLU A 173 14.29 5.85 3.07
C GLU A 173 15.03 4.51 3.07
N SER A 174 15.97 4.35 2.14
CA SER A 174 16.85 3.18 2.13
C SER A 174 17.56 3.10 3.48
N SER A 175 17.35 2.00 4.21
CA SER A 175 17.96 1.75 5.51
C SER A 175 19.49 1.70 5.42
N GLY A 176 20.12 2.86 5.47
CA GLY A 176 21.53 3.06 5.78
C GLY A 176 21.65 3.49 7.24
N GLY A 177 21.26 2.64 8.18
CA GLY A 177 21.46 2.90 9.61
C GLY A 177 20.52 2.11 10.50
N SER A 178 21.05 1.04 11.09
CA SER A 178 20.52 0.49 12.34
C SER A 178 20.36 1.63 13.35
N SER A 179 19.14 1.82 13.84
CA SER A 179 18.89 2.64 15.02
C SER A 179 19.37 1.88 16.27
N ASP A 180 20.69 1.76 16.42
CA ASP A 180 21.31 1.48 17.72
C ASP A 180 21.15 2.73 18.59
N GLY A 181 20.06 2.76 19.35
CA GLY A 181 19.80 3.76 20.38
C GLY A 181 20.88 3.74 21.45
N SER A 182 21.94 4.53 21.25
CA SER A 182 22.89 4.85 22.31
C SER A 182 22.22 5.73 23.35
N SER A 183 22.05 5.18 24.55
CA SER A 183 21.83 5.98 25.74
C SER A 183 22.69 5.45 26.89
N GLY A 184 23.54 6.34 27.41
CA GLY A 184 24.00 6.27 28.79
C GLY A 184 25.51 6.16 29.03
N GLY A 185 26.10 7.28 29.49
CA GLY A 185 26.95 7.21 30.70
C GLY A 185 28.45 7.49 30.52
N SER A 186 28.83 8.74 30.75
CA SER A 186 30.21 9.19 30.99
C SER A 186 30.83 8.57 32.25
N SER A 187 32.16 8.40 32.28
CA SER A 187 33.07 8.62 33.43
C SER A 187 34.51 8.22 33.07
N GLY A 188 35.47 9.14 33.18
CA GLY A 188 36.87 8.93 32.80
C GLY A 188 37.78 8.38 33.90
N SER A 189 39.05 8.15 33.55
CA SER A 189 40.23 8.47 34.38
C SER A 189 41.54 8.24 33.62
N THR A 190 42.51 9.06 34.01
CA THR A 190 43.87 9.29 33.53
C THR A 190 44.84 8.14 33.84
N GLY A 191 45.84 7.91 32.97
CA GLY A 191 47.20 7.57 33.41
C GLY A 191 47.88 6.31 32.83
N GLY A 192 49.03 6.54 32.14
CA GLY A 192 50.17 5.61 31.93
C GLY A 192 50.00 4.57 30.81
N SER A 193 51.02 4.11 30.07
CA SER A 193 52.45 4.42 29.94
C SER A 193 53.03 3.38 28.95
N LEU A 194 53.71 3.84 27.88
CA LEU A 194 54.71 3.14 27.02
C LEU A 194 54.17 1.95 26.17
N ASP A 195 54.61 1.67 24.94
CA ASP A 195 55.99 1.52 24.47
C ASP A 195 56.08 1.54 22.92
N PHE A 196 57.29 1.83 22.44
CA PHE A 196 57.71 2.12 21.08
C PHE A 196 57.76 0.88 20.16
N GLY A 197 57.32 1.06 18.92
CA GLY A 197 57.51 0.10 17.83
C GLY A 197 57.67 0.83 16.49
N SER A 198 58.80 1.52 16.34
CA SER A 198 59.32 2.06 15.08
C SER A 198 59.41 0.98 14.01
N LEU A 199 58.98 1.25 12.77
CA LEU A 199 59.76 1.01 11.56
C LEU A 199 59.18 1.80 10.38
N ASP A 200 60.10 2.39 9.64
CA ASP A 200 59.96 3.50 8.71
C ASP A 200 60.50 3.10 7.32
N PHE A 201 60.02 3.83 6.31
CA PHE A 201 60.41 3.94 4.90
C PHE A 201 60.63 2.70 4.00
N GLY A 202 60.00 2.78 2.83
CA GLY A 202 60.78 2.73 1.59
C GLY A 202 60.25 1.85 0.47
N SER A 203 59.47 2.47 -0.41
CA SER A 203 59.49 2.34 -1.88
C SER A 203 60.04 1.05 -2.50
N ILE A 204 59.22 0.36 -3.30
CA ILE A 204 59.65 -0.23 -4.59
C ILE A 204 58.45 -0.38 -5.53
N PHE A 205 58.48 0.42 -6.60
CA PHE A 205 57.72 0.22 -7.83
C PHE A 205 58.16 -1.08 -8.52
N LYS A 206 57.20 -1.81 -9.09
CA LYS A 206 57.14 -2.11 -10.55
C LYS A 206 55.86 -2.87 -10.93
N PRO A 207 55.23 -2.52 -12.06
CA PRO A 207 54.13 -3.29 -12.63
C PRO A 207 54.66 -4.49 -13.43
N PHE A 208 53.86 -5.53 -13.57
CA PHE A 208 54.05 -6.59 -14.55
C PHE A 208 52.85 -6.69 -15.49
N SER A 209 53.22 -7.11 -16.69
CA SER A 209 52.55 -7.06 -17.99
C SER A 209 51.18 -7.71 -18.11
#